data_AF-A0A7V6DE00-F1
#
_entry.id   AF-A0A7V6DE00-F1
#
_cell.length_a   1.000
_cell.length_b   1.000
_cell.length_c   1.000
_cell.angle_alpha   90.00
_cell.angle_beta   90.00
_cell.angle_gamma   90.00
#
_symmetry.space_group_name_H-M   'P 1'
#
loop_
_entity.id
_entity.type
_entity.pdbx_description
1 polymer ?
#
loop_
_entity_poly.entity_id
_entity_poly.type
_entity_poly.pdbx_seq_one_letter_code
_entity_poly.pdbx_strand_id
1 'polypeptide(L)'
;MLIPIGHDQQTVRRLPWVTLSIIALNVVIFVLVGSNARSSERAFVERARRAMEYWQEHPYLDLPESLVETIVPPGERHRFHTMAEAMRGSGVEVSAEQRRDEQQTLDDLARSVAAAQQEHPFFAWGLVPARLEARAFVTSMFMHAGWLHLLGNMFILFLAGPAVEDAYGRPGFTALYGLTGVVASLVHVAAFPSSPAPLVGASGAVAGVMGAFLIRCGRSKIRFFYWWFVRGGTFEAPAWLMLPLWLLQQVFYGSLTGSEDGVAYWAHVGGFLSGAVAALAIKTLRIEERFIHPKIEAAITLEQPPALQEGLELLARGEVEAARSALAQAIAAEPGNPDAHLAMWRSYVAAGEAPAGAGELAKVIDIELRTGELGLALEHWRELVAGAGVGGPAALRYRLASQLAEAGRPEADEVFRHLAEDPTAELLGEKARRRLGWPEPPPAAAPAPAGPAAAPAPAIAAPGSVATTASAAPAATGEDVPVRAPEAAVALAVEECALVRLTESGVLLREQGGAEEVLLYSLIDAVGVAGIGGAGKPFLVVDLVAGYSAPRRQVFRVFSTGMDPRQILEWFDAPPLEAFKELLRRIVDASGATLLPGPEAIAKIRMFTSLREFSAEVYGVEE
;
A
#
# COMPACT_ATOMS: atom_id res chain seq x y z
N MET A 1 -9.25 10.83 11.04
CA MET A 1 -7.99 10.44 10.36
C MET A 1 -7.49 11.61 9.52
N LEU A 2 -6.16 11.76 9.34
CA LEU A 2 -5.52 12.74 8.46
C LEU A 2 -4.68 11.99 7.42
N ILE A 3 -4.87 12.26 6.13
CA ILE A 3 -4.17 11.57 5.02
C ILE A 3 -3.64 12.63 4.04
N PRO A 4 -2.34 12.71 3.76
CA PRO A 4 -1.85 13.55 2.66
C PRO A 4 -2.32 12.95 1.33
N ILE A 5 -2.91 13.74 0.44
CA ILE A 5 -3.46 13.29 -0.86
C ILE A 5 -2.84 13.99 -2.08
N GLY A 6 -1.86 14.86 -1.85
CA GLY A 6 -1.13 15.59 -2.90
C GLY A 6 -0.34 16.77 -2.33
N HIS A 7 0.39 17.47 -3.18
CA HIS A 7 1.00 18.76 -2.85
C HIS A 7 1.03 19.67 -4.09
N ASP A 8 1.24 20.97 -3.91
CA ASP A 8 1.19 21.98 -5.00
C ASP A 8 2.29 21.89 -6.07
N GLN A 9 3.20 20.90 -6.00
CA GLN A 9 4.29 20.67 -6.98
C GLN A 9 4.26 19.25 -7.59
N GLN A 10 3.08 18.76 -7.99
CA GLN A 10 2.98 17.45 -8.69
C GLN A 10 3.50 17.50 -10.14
N THR A 11 3.81 18.68 -10.68
CA THR A 11 4.38 18.87 -12.02
C THR A 11 5.88 18.53 -12.02
N VAL A 12 6.19 17.23 -12.03
CA VAL A 12 7.55 16.71 -12.19
C VAL A 12 8.04 16.97 -13.62
N ARG A 13 9.27 17.46 -13.81
CA ARG A 13 9.80 17.73 -15.17
C ARG A 13 10.11 16.45 -15.96
N ARG A 14 10.21 15.30 -15.28
CA ARG A 14 10.55 13.99 -15.86
C ARG A 14 9.80 12.85 -15.16
N LEU A 15 9.67 11.72 -15.86
CA LEU A 15 9.19 10.48 -15.25
C LEU A 15 10.13 10.01 -14.11
N PRO A 16 9.60 9.79 -12.89
CA PRO A 16 10.39 9.43 -11.70
C PRO A 16 10.68 7.92 -11.67
N TRP A 17 11.52 7.49 -12.62
CA TRP A 17 11.80 6.08 -12.87
C TRP A 17 12.43 5.35 -11.67
N VAL A 18 13.23 6.01 -10.84
CA VAL A 18 13.82 5.36 -9.65
C VAL A 18 12.74 5.15 -8.58
N THR A 19 11.92 6.16 -8.32
CA THR A 19 10.77 6.08 -7.40
C THR A 19 9.84 4.94 -7.80
N LEU A 20 9.45 4.89 -9.08
CA LEU A 20 8.58 3.84 -9.62
C LEU A 20 9.25 2.46 -9.59
N SER A 21 10.57 2.36 -9.85
CA SER A 21 11.31 1.10 -9.78
C SER A 21 11.42 0.59 -8.34
N ILE A 22 11.65 1.47 -7.36
CA ILE A 22 11.65 1.11 -5.93
C ILE A 22 10.26 0.62 -5.54
N ILE A 23 9.18 1.30 -5.96
CA ILE A 23 7.81 0.87 -5.67
C ILE A 23 7.53 -0.52 -6.26
N ALA A 24 7.85 -0.73 -7.54
CA ALA A 24 7.67 -2.04 -8.20
C ALA A 24 8.49 -3.15 -7.52
N LEU A 25 9.75 -2.88 -7.16
CA LEU A 25 10.63 -3.83 -6.48
C LEU A 25 10.09 -4.23 -5.10
N ASN A 26 9.56 -3.26 -4.33
CA ASN A 26 8.92 -3.52 -3.05
C ASN A 26 7.67 -4.41 -3.19
N VAL A 27 6.82 -4.16 -4.19
CA VAL A 27 5.63 -4.99 -4.46
C VAL A 27 6.03 -6.42 -4.85
N VAL A 28 7.03 -6.58 -5.73
CA VAL A 28 7.55 -7.90 -6.15
C VAL A 28 8.15 -8.66 -4.96
N ILE A 29 8.99 -8.01 -4.15
CA ILE A 29 9.60 -8.65 -2.96
C ILE A 29 8.52 -9.02 -1.94
N PHE A 30 7.53 -8.16 -1.69
CA PHE A 30 6.41 -8.49 -0.79
C PHE A 30 5.61 -9.72 -1.25
N VAL A 31 5.33 -9.86 -2.55
CA VAL A 31 4.62 -11.03 -3.09
C VAL A 31 5.46 -12.31 -2.98
N LEU A 32 6.77 -12.23 -3.26
CA LEU A 32 7.69 -13.37 -3.17
C LEU A 32 7.96 -13.81 -1.72
N VAL A 33 8.08 -12.86 -0.79
CA VAL A 33 8.31 -13.14 0.64
C VAL A 33 7.03 -13.57 1.34
N GLY A 34 5.88 -12.99 0.99
CA GLY A 34 4.61 -13.22 1.70
C GLY A 34 4.05 -14.64 1.58
N SER A 35 4.39 -15.38 0.52
CA SER A 35 4.07 -16.81 0.42
C SER A 35 4.95 -17.66 1.34
N ASN A 36 6.27 -17.40 1.34
CA ASN A 36 7.24 -18.13 2.15
C ASN A 36 7.08 -17.86 3.65
N ALA A 37 6.79 -16.61 4.03
CA ALA A 37 6.52 -16.22 5.43
C ALA A 37 5.40 -17.08 6.03
N ARG A 38 4.25 -17.18 5.36
CA ARG A 38 3.10 -18.01 5.80
C ARG A 38 3.38 -19.51 5.83
N SER A 39 4.44 -20.02 5.18
CA SER A 39 4.87 -21.41 5.37
C SER A 39 5.82 -21.55 6.56
N SER A 40 6.80 -20.65 6.71
CA SER A 40 7.72 -20.65 7.85
C SER A 40 6.99 -20.38 9.18
N GLU A 41 6.00 -19.49 9.19
CA GLU A 41 5.12 -19.16 10.33
C GLU A 41 4.34 -20.40 10.81
N ARG A 42 3.65 -21.11 9.90
CA ARG A 42 2.96 -22.36 10.24
C ARG A 42 3.92 -23.47 10.67
N ALA A 43 5.13 -23.55 10.08
CA ALA A 43 6.16 -24.48 10.51
C ALA A 43 6.72 -24.14 11.91
N PHE A 44 6.82 -22.86 12.25
CA PHE A 44 7.20 -22.38 13.57
C PHE A 44 6.14 -22.72 14.62
N VAL A 45 4.87 -22.36 14.37
CA VAL A 45 3.75 -22.67 15.27
C VAL A 45 3.63 -24.18 15.50
N GLU A 46 3.74 -25.00 14.45
CA GLU A 46 3.67 -26.46 14.57
C GLU A 46 4.84 -27.07 15.37
N ARG A 47 6.07 -26.57 15.20
CA ARG A 47 7.20 -27.02 16.04
C ARG A 47 7.05 -26.54 17.49
N ALA A 48 6.58 -25.30 17.70
CA ALA A 48 6.39 -24.71 19.02
C ALA A 48 5.30 -25.44 19.81
N ARG A 49 4.17 -25.73 19.17
CA ARG A 49 3.07 -26.54 19.71
C ARG A 49 3.58 -27.90 20.18
N ARG A 50 4.29 -28.65 19.33
CA ARG A 50 4.87 -29.96 19.69
C ARG A 50 5.86 -29.89 20.85
N ALA A 51 6.71 -28.86 20.91
CA ALA A 51 7.65 -28.68 22.00
C ALA A 51 6.93 -28.40 23.34
N MET A 52 5.83 -27.64 23.28
CA MET A 52 4.99 -27.33 24.45
C MET A 52 4.17 -28.54 24.90
N GLU A 53 3.50 -29.24 23.98
CA GLU A 53 2.76 -30.49 24.23
C GLU A 53 3.66 -31.54 24.89
N TYR A 54 4.86 -31.75 24.34
CA TYR A 54 5.83 -32.69 24.92
C TYR A 54 6.24 -32.30 26.35
N TRP A 55 6.49 -31.02 26.63
CA TRP A 55 6.79 -30.58 27.99
C TRP A 55 5.58 -30.68 28.94
N GLN A 56 4.36 -30.42 28.47
CA GLN A 56 3.13 -30.60 29.27
C GLN A 56 2.86 -32.07 29.63
N GLU A 57 3.22 -33.02 28.75
CA GLU A 57 3.20 -34.46 29.06
C GLU A 57 4.33 -34.87 30.03
N HIS A 58 5.47 -34.16 30.03
CA HIS A 58 6.68 -34.49 30.80
C HIS A 58 7.08 -33.33 31.75
N PRO A 59 6.20 -32.85 32.66
CA PRO A 59 6.38 -31.57 33.37
C PRO A 59 7.52 -31.55 34.40
N TYR A 60 8.14 -32.70 34.67
CA TYR A 60 9.33 -32.81 35.52
C TYR A 60 10.64 -32.41 34.82
N LEU A 61 10.64 -32.29 33.49
CA LEU A 61 11.79 -31.84 32.70
C LEU A 61 12.16 -30.38 32.99
N ASP A 62 13.41 -30.01 32.66
CA ASP A 62 13.91 -28.65 32.72
C ASP A 62 13.57 -27.96 31.39
N LEU A 63 12.66 -26.98 31.40
CA LEU A 63 12.24 -26.30 30.18
C LEU A 63 13.39 -25.42 29.64
N PRO A 64 13.86 -25.59 28.38
CA PRO A 64 14.98 -24.82 27.88
C PRO A 64 14.67 -23.32 27.78
N GLU A 65 15.49 -22.47 28.42
CA GLU A 65 15.27 -21.01 28.40
C GLU A 65 15.17 -20.47 26.96
N SER A 66 15.97 -20.99 26.03
CA SER A 66 15.92 -20.61 24.60
C SER A 66 14.58 -20.89 23.92
N LEU A 67 13.80 -21.87 24.40
CA LEU A 67 12.43 -22.11 23.96
C LEU A 67 11.50 -21.04 24.52
N VAL A 68 11.60 -20.77 25.84
CA VAL A 68 10.84 -19.69 26.52
C VAL A 68 11.10 -18.34 25.86
N GLU A 69 12.36 -18.00 25.61
CA GLU A 69 12.73 -16.74 24.96
C GLU A 69 12.17 -16.58 23.54
N THR A 70 11.96 -17.71 22.85
CA THR A 70 11.51 -17.77 21.46
C THR A 70 9.98 -17.70 21.32
N ILE A 71 9.23 -18.19 22.32
CA ILE A 71 7.76 -18.30 22.25
C ILE A 71 7.01 -17.41 23.26
N VAL A 72 7.66 -16.91 24.30
CA VAL A 72 7.04 -16.10 25.37
C VAL A 72 7.51 -14.64 25.30
N PRO A 73 6.58 -13.67 25.14
CA PRO A 73 6.89 -12.23 25.15
C PRO A 73 7.66 -11.80 26.41
N PRO A 74 8.63 -10.85 26.32
CA PRO A 74 9.51 -10.49 27.44
C PRO A 74 8.78 -10.15 28.75
N GLY A 75 7.65 -9.44 28.68
CA GLY A 75 6.84 -9.08 29.86
C GLY A 75 6.10 -10.25 30.52
N GLU A 76 5.92 -11.37 29.83
CA GLU A 76 5.14 -12.53 30.29
C GLU A 76 6.04 -13.65 30.85
N ARG A 77 7.34 -13.67 30.50
CA ARG A 77 8.32 -14.72 30.87
C ARG A 77 8.34 -15.04 32.38
N HIS A 78 8.19 -14.03 33.26
CA HIS A 78 8.21 -14.27 34.71
C HIS A 78 6.97 -15.03 35.23
N ARG A 79 5.77 -14.69 34.73
CA ARG A 79 4.52 -15.43 35.01
C ARG A 79 4.63 -16.85 34.48
N PHE A 80 5.09 -16.99 33.23
CA PHE A 80 5.27 -18.27 32.57
C PHE A 80 6.26 -19.20 33.30
N HIS A 81 7.39 -18.67 33.79
CA HIS A 81 8.33 -19.43 34.63
C HIS A 81 7.68 -19.88 35.96
N THR A 82 6.92 -19.01 36.63
CA THR A 82 6.17 -19.39 37.85
C THR A 82 5.15 -20.50 37.58
N MET A 83 4.46 -20.46 36.44
CA MET A 83 3.54 -21.53 36.01
C MET A 83 4.30 -22.85 35.75
N ALA A 84 5.46 -22.80 35.09
CA ALA A 84 6.29 -23.96 34.83
C ALA A 84 6.81 -24.62 36.13
N GLU A 85 7.26 -23.82 37.09
CA GLU A 85 7.65 -24.32 38.42
C GLU A 85 6.47 -24.98 39.18
N ALA A 86 5.26 -24.42 39.06
CA ALA A 86 4.06 -24.99 39.68
C ALA A 86 3.65 -26.33 39.05
N MET A 87 3.66 -26.45 37.71
CA MET A 87 3.37 -27.71 37.00
C MET A 87 4.39 -28.81 37.33
N ARG A 88 5.64 -28.43 37.56
CA ARG A 88 6.75 -29.31 37.92
C ARG A 88 6.58 -30.01 39.28
N GLY A 89 5.80 -29.43 40.19
CA GLY A 89 5.49 -30.01 41.51
C GLY A 89 4.54 -31.21 41.50
N SER A 90 4.22 -31.78 40.32
CA SER A 90 3.17 -32.78 40.11
C SER A 90 3.52 -34.23 40.54
N GLY A 91 4.76 -34.50 40.95
CA GLY A 91 5.09 -35.70 41.75
C GLY A 91 5.29 -37.02 40.98
N VAL A 92 5.63 -36.97 39.70
CA VAL A 92 6.01 -38.17 38.93
C VAL A 92 7.46 -38.56 39.24
N GLU A 93 7.70 -39.75 39.81
CA GLU A 93 9.04 -40.32 39.95
C GLU A 93 9.47 -41.02 38.66
N VAL A 94 10.65 -40.66 38.14
CA VAL A 94 11.18 -41.10 36.84
C VAL A 94 12.65 -41.50 36.99
N SER A 95 13.10 -42.50 36.23
CA SER A 95 14.51 -42.92 36.32
C SER A 95 15.46 -41.83 35.80
N ALA A 96 16.65 -41.74 36.39
CA ALA A 96 17.65 -40.76 35.99
C ALA A 96 18.25 -41.00 34.59
N GLU A 97 17.96 -42.14 33.96
CA GLU A 97 18.32 -42.45 32.57
C GLU A 97 17.22 -41.96 31.63
N GLN A 98 15.99 -42.44 31.82
CA GLN A 98 14.79 -41.98 31.11
C GLN A 98 14.67 -40.45 31.09
N ARG A 99 14.82 -39.77 32.24
CA ARG A 99 14.76 -38.30 32.33
C ARG A 99 15.84 -37.60 31.49
N ARG A 100 17.00 -38.22 31.23
CA ARG A 100 18.03 -37.63 30.34
C ARG A 100 17.63 -37.75 28.87
N ASP A 101 17.08 -38.89 28.47
CA ASP A 101 16.68 -39.15 27.09
C ASP A 101 15.44 -38.30 26.71
N GLU A 102 14.49 -38.14 27.64
CA GLU A 102 13.35 -37.25 27.52
C GLU A 102 13.78 -35.77 27.52
N GLN A 103 14.72 -35.37 28.39
CA GLN A 103 15.29 -34.02 28.35
C GLN A 103 15.98 -33.73 27.00
N GLN A 104 16.78 -34.67 26.49
CA GLN A 104 17.42 -34.52 25.18
C GLN A 104 16.38 -34.37 24.06
N THR A 105 15.25 -35.08 24.16
CA THR A 105 14.13 -34.96 23.21
C THR A 105 13.49 -33.57 23.28
N LEU A 106 13.24 -33.02 24.47
CA LEU A 106 12.75 -31.64 24.65
C LEU A 106 13.77 -30.60 24.13
N ASP A 107 15.06 -30.81 24.38
CA ASP A 107 16.13 -29.95 23.89
C ASP A 107 16.22 -29.96 22.34
N ASP A 108 16.01 -31.10 21.69
CA ASP A 108 15.97 -31.20 20.22
C ASP A 108 14.71 -30.58 19.63
N LEU A 109 13.56 -30.71 20.30
CA LEU A 109 12.34 -29.98 19.94
C LEU A 109 12.56 -28.46 20.06
N ALA A 110 13.15 -27.98 21.15
CA ALA A 110 13.51 -26.57 21.35
C ALA A 110 14.47 -26.05 20.26
N ARG A 111 15.52 -26.83 19.91
CA ARG A 111 16.42 -26.53 18.77
C ARG A 111 15.63 -26.42 17.46
N SER A 112 14.64 -27.27 17.23
CA SER A 112 13.81 -27.25 16.02
C SER A 112 12.93 -25.99 15.91
N VAL A 113 12.41 -25.48 17.04
CA VAL A 113 11.62 -24.24 17.11
C VAL A 113 12.49 -23.03 16.80
N ALA A 114 13.66 -22.92 17.43
CA ALA A 114 14.62 -21.87 17.15
C ALA A 114 15.06 -21.87 15.66
N ALA A 115 15.27 -23.06 15.08
CA ALA A 115 15.55 -23.19 13.65
C ALA A 115 14.40 -22.67 12.77
N ALA A 116 13.13 -22.99 13.07
CA ALA A 116 11.99 -22.48 12.32
C ALA A 116 11.87 -20.94 12.39
N GLN A 117 12.22 -20.35 13.53
CA GLN A 117 12.26 -18.89 13.66
C GLN A 117 13.34 -18.29 12.75
N GLN A 118 14.54 -18.88 12.67
CA GLN A 118 15.59 -18.41 11.76
C GLN A 118 15.31 -18.72 10.28
N GLU A 119 14.52 -19.76 9.98
CA GLU A 119 13.98 -20.07 8.65
C GLU A 119 12.91 -19.04 8.19
N HIS A 120 12.35 -18.24 9.10
CA HIS A 120 11.34 -17.24 8.75
C HIS A 120 11.97 -16.02 8.03
N PRO A 121 11.42 -15.56 6.88
CA PRO A 121 12.07 -14.56 6.04
C PRO A 121 12.49 -13.26 6.74
N PHE A 122 11.71 -12.78 7.71
CA PHE A 122 12.05 -11.55 8.44
C PHE A 122 13.26 -11.73 9.38
N PHE A 123 13.52 -12.93 9.89
CA PHE A 123 14.73 -13.23 10.67
C PHE A 123 15.92 -13.62 9.76
N ALA A 124 15.65 -14.24 8.60
CA ALA A 124 16.68 -14.61 7.63
C ALA A 124 17.25 -13.42 6.83
N TRP A 125 16.43 -12.39 6.58
CA TRP A 125 16.79 -11.25 5.70
C TRP A 125 16.48 -9.86 6.29
N GLY A 126 15.78 -9.77 7.42
CA GLY A 126 15.51 -8.52 8.11
C GLY A 126 16.61 -8.18 9.11
N LEU A 127 16.63 -6.93 9.59
CA LEU A 127 17.69 -6.48 10.50
C LEU A 127 17.27 -6.72 11.94
N VAL A 128 17.70 -7.83 12.52
CA VAL A 128 17.59 -8.11 13.96
C VAL A 128 18.69 -7.33 14.69
N PRO A 129 18.39 -6.37 15.58
CA PRO A 129 19.43 -5.60 16.28
C PRO A 129 20.42 -6.47 17.06
N ALA A 130 19.94 -7.52 17.74
CA ALA A 130 20.78 -8.48 18.45
C ALA A 130 21.68 -9.37 17.53
N ARG A 131 21.42 -9.42 16.22
CA ARG A 131 22.19 -10.19 15.23
C ARG A 131 22.42 -9.37 13.96
N LEU A 132 23.35 -8.42 14.04
CA LEU A 132 23.67 -7.51 12.94
C LEU A 132 24.33 -8.22 11.76
N GLU A 133 23.68 -8.17 10.59
CA GLU A 133 24.21 -8.70 9.34
C GLU A 133 24.29 -7.59 8.28
N ALA A 134 25.44 -7.46 7.61
CA ALA A 134 25.67 -6.38 6.63
C ALA A 134 24.64 -6.34 5.48
N ARG A 135 24.13 -7.51 5.04
CA ARG A 135 23.05 -7.62 4.05
C ARG A 135 21.72 -7.02 4.55
N ALA A 136 21.41 -7.20 5.83
CA ALA A 136 20.12 -6.87 6.41
C ALA A 136 19.84 -5.36 6.44
N PHE A 137 20.88 -4.53 6.54
CA PHE A 137 20.79 -3.07 6.37
C PHE A 137 20.24 -2.62 5.00
N VAL A 138 20.25 -3.51 3.99
CA VAL A 138 19.67 -3.24 2.66
C VAL A 138 18.42 -4.07 2.42
N THR A 139 18.41 -5.37 2.78
CA THR A 139 17.25 -6.25 2.50
C THR A 139 16.04 -5.95 3.37
N SER A 140 16.21 -5.46 4.61
CA SER A 140 15.11 -4.99 5.46
C SER A 140 14.27 -3.88 4.80
N MET A 141 14.92 -2.99 4.04
CA MET A 141 14.30 -1.83 3.38
C MET A 141 13.27 -2.18 2.30
N PHE A 142 13.16 -3.46 1.91
CA PHE A 142 12.25 -3.93 0.87
C PHE A 142 11.19 -4.93 1.36
N MET A 143 11.34 -5.47 2.57
CA MET A 143 10.37 -6.40 3.15
C MET A 143 9.31 -5.66 3.96
N HIS A 144 8.07 -6.17 3.96
CA HIS A 144 6.93 -5.54 4.63
C HIS A 144 6.08 -6.60 5.32
N ALA A 145 5.69 -6.33 6.57
CA ALA A 145 4.92 -7.26 7.40
C ALA A 145 3.48 -7.49 6.92
N GLY A 146 2.91 -6.58 6.12
CA GLY A 146 1.55 -6.71 5.62
C GLY A 146 1.16 -5.64 4.60
N TRP A 147 -0.02 -5.82 3.98
CA TRP A 147 -0.52 -4.94 2.91
C TRP A 147 -0.60 -3.47 3.30
N LEU A 148 -1.10 -3.14 4.50
CA LEU A 148 -1.21 -1.74 4.95
C LEU A 148 0.16 -1.09 5.15
N HIS A 149 1.15 -1.83 5.65
CA HIS A 149 2.52 -1.36 5.80
C HIS A 149 3.17 -1.10 4.42
N LEU A 150 3.03 -2.03 3.47
CA LEU A 150 3.49 -1.81 2.09
C LEU A 150 2.81 -0.60 1.46
N LEU A 151 1.48 -0.56 1.44
CA LEU A 151 0.71 0.50 0.80
C LEU A 151 1.00 1.88 1.42
N GLY A 152 1.13 1.97 2.74
CA GLY A 152 1.51 3.20 3.43
C GLY A 152 2.88 3.72 2.99
N ASN A 153 3.91 2.87 2.99
CA ASN A 153 5.25 3.26 2.55
C ASN A 153 5.28 3.66 1.07
N MET A 154 4.65 2.87 0.20
CA MET A 154 4.64 3.15 -1.25
C MET A 154 3.84 4.40 -1.59
N PHE A 155 2.77 4.70 -0.84
CA PHE A 155 1.95 5.91 -1.01
C PHE A 155 2.71 7.20 -0.62
N ILE A 156 3.40 7.19 0.52
CA ILE A 156 4.23 8.33 0.93
C ILE A 156 5.45 8.49 0.01
N LEU A 157 6.05 7.38 -0.43
CA LEU A 157 7.13 7.39 -1.44
C LEU A 157 6.65 7.94 -2.79
N PHE A 158 5.43 7.61 -3.23
CA PHE A 158 4.82 8.17 -4.44
C PHE A 158 4.52 9.67 -4.31
N LEU A 159 4.13 10.14 -3.12
CA LEU A 159 3.85 11.55 -2.86
C LEU A 159 5.11 12.43 -2.78
N ALA A 160 6.18 11.97 -2.13
CA ALA A 160 7.38 12.79 -1.90
C ALA A 160 8.54 12.46 -2.86
N GLY A 161 8.66 11.20 -3.28
CA GLY A 161 9.76 10.70 -4.12
C GLY A 161 9.95 11.44 -5.43
N PRO A 162 8.91 11.66 -6.26
CA PRO A 162 9.09 12.26 -7.58
C PRO A 162 9.68 13.67 -7.55
N ALA A 163 9.28 14.50 -6.59
CA ALA A 163 9.80 15.86 -6.42
C ALA A 163 11.28 15.87 -5.99
N VAL A 164 11.69 14.90 -5.15
CA VAL A 164 13.09 14.77 -4.71
C VAL A 164 13.96 14.10 -5.79
N GLU A 165 13.40 13.15 -6.55
CA GLU A 165 14.06 12.52 -7.70
C GLU A 165 14.33 13.53 -8.82
N ASP A 166 13.39 14.44 -9.10
CA ASP A 166 13.59 15.46 -10.13
C ASP A 166 14.52 16.60 -9.67
N ALA A 167 14.58 16.88 -8.36
CA ALA A 167 15.52 17.85 -7.80
C ALA A 167 16.98 17.35 -7.75
N TYR A 168 17.20 16.07 -7.44
CA TYR A 168 18.56 15.51 -7.28
C TYR A 168 19.02 14.59 -8.41
N GLY A 169 18.12 14.26 -9.34
CA GLY A 169 18.34 13.32 -10.42
C GLY A 169 18.42 11.88 -9.93
N ARG A 170 18.17 10.94 -10.85
CA ARG A 170 18.14 9.49 -10.59
C ARG A 170 19.26 8.98 -9.67
N PRO A 171 20.57 9.18 -9.94
CA PRO A 171 21.63 8.66 -9.07
C PRO A 171 21.70 9.35 -7.71
N GLY A 172 21.40 10.65 -7.62
CA GLY A 172 21.36 11.38 -6.36
C GLY A 172 20.24 10.89 -5.44
N PHE A 173 19.07 10.63 -6.02
CA PHE A 173 17.93 10.05 -5.32
C PHE A 173 18.17 8.59 -4.89
N THR A 174 18.74 7.74 -5.74
CA THR A 174 19.13 6.37 -5.36
C THR A 174 20.09 6.38 -4.17
N ALA A 175 21.11 7.24 -4.21
CA ALA A 175 22.08 7.38 -3.12
C ALA A 175 21.42 7.91 -1.83
N LEU A 176 20.55 8.93 -1.92
CA LEU A 176 19.80 9.46 -0.79
C LEU A 176 18.92 8.38 -0.13
N TYR A 177 18.11 7.65 -0.91
CA TYR A 177 17.23 6.60 -0.41
C TYR A 177 18.03 5.48 0.28
N GLY A 178 19.10 5.00 -0.36
CA GLY A 178 19.98 3.97 0.21
C GLY A 178 20.65 4.41 1.52
N LEU A 179 21.32 5.57 1.50
CA LEU A 179 22.07 6.06 2.67
C LEU A 179 21.15 6.41 3.84
N THR A 180 19.99 7.02 3.60
CA THR A 180 19.03 7.34 4.68
C THR A 180 18.38 6.09 5.26
N GLY A 181 18.13 5.05 4.46
CA GLY A 181 17.67 3.75 4.95
C GLY A 181 18.70 3.04 5.85
N VAL A 182 19.97 3.07 5.47
CA VAL A 182 21.07 2.54 6.31
C VAL A 182 21.22 3.35 7.60
N VAL A 183 21.15 4.68 7.56
CA VAL A 183 21.25 5.52 8.78
C VAL A 183 20.01 5.37 9.68
N ALA A 184 18.80 5.27 9.11
CA ALA A 184 17.59 4.91 9.86
C ALA A 184 17.75 3.59 10.61
N SER A 185 18.26 2.57 9.92
CA SER A 185 18.54 1.25 10.49
C SER A 185 19.57 1.32 11.63
N LEU A 186 20.67 2.07 11.44
CA LEU A 186 21.69 2.28 12.47
C LEU A 186 21.15 3.01 13.71
N VAL A 187 20.28 4.01 13.54
CA VAL A 187 19.66 4.73 14.67
C VAL A 187 18.68 3.84 15.45
N HIS A 188 17.93 2.96 14.77
CA HIS A 188 17.07 1.99 15.44
C HIS A 188 17.88 0.92 16.21
N VAL A 189 18.97 0.41 15.61
CA VAL A 189 19.91 -0.49 16.30
C VAL A 189 20.57 0.19 17.51
N ALA A 190 20.91 1.47 17.42
CA ALA A 190 21.46 2.23 18.54
C ALA A 190 20.45 2.48 19.67
N ALA A 191 19.15 2.53 19.36
CA ALA A 191 18.09 2.66 20.36
C ALA A 191 17.78 1.32 21.07
N PHE A 192 17.80 0.20 20.34
CA PHE A 192 17.42 -1.12 20.85
C PHE A 192 18.44 -2.23 20.50
N PRO A 193 19.71 -2.12 20.93
CA PRO A 193 20.79 -3.00 20.45
C PRO A 193 20.60 -4.49 20.81
N SER A 194 19.89 -4.78 21.90
CA SER A 194 19.59 -6.15 22.34
C SER A 194 18.25 -6.70 21.82
N SER A 195 17.54 -5.98 20.95
CA SER A 195 16.22 -6.42 20.48
C SER A 195 16.33 -7.68 19.59
N PRO A 196 15.53 -8.74 19.87
CA PRO A 196 15.40 -9.88 18.98
C PRO A 196 14.42 -9.64 17.82
N ALA A 197 13.64 -8.56 17.86
CA ALA A 197 12.62 -8.28 16.85
C ALA A 197 13.26 -7.83 15.51
N PRO A 198 12.87 -8.40 14.35
CA PRO A 198 13.44 -8.05 13.06
C PRO A 198 12.87 -6.73 12.53
N LEU A 199 13.72 -5.72 12.33
CA LEU A 199 13.37 -4.51 11.60
C LEU A 199 13.16 -4.85 10.11
N VAL A 200 11.97 -4.52 9.60
CA VAL A 200 11.58 -4.61 8.18
C VAL A 200 10.75 -3.39 7.80
N GLY A 201 10.90 -2.89 6.57
CA GLY A 201 10.09 -1.81 6.00
C GLY A 201 10.91 -0.75 5.28
N ALA A 202 10.36 -0.20 4.20
CA ALA A 202 10.92 0.94 3.49
C ALA A 202 10.86 2.26 4.29
N SER A 203 10.09 2.29 5.40
CA SER A 203 9.69 3.50 6.12
C SER A 203 10.84 4.40 6.57
N GLY A 204 11.98 3.83 6.98
CA GLY A 204 13.17 4.60 7.35
C GLY A 204 13.77 5.40 6.18
N ALA A 205 13.88 4.79 5.00
CA ALA A 205 14.35 5.48 3.79
C ALA A 205 13.30 6.46 3.25
N VAL A 206 12.01 6.11 3.32
CA VAL A 206 10.91 7.01 2.96
C VAL A 206 10.86 8.23 3.88
N ALA A 207 11.12 8.07 5.19
CA ALA A 207 11.30 9.17 6.12
C ALA A 207 12.49 10.06 5.73
N GLY A 208 13.58 9.48 5.23
CA GLY A 208 14.70 10.24 4.62
C GLY A 208 14.30 11.06 3.40
N VAL A 209 13.47 10.50 2.52
CA VAL A 209 12.88 11.25 1.39
C VAL A 209 11.98 12.39 1.91
N MET A 210 11.19 12.18 2.96
CA MET A 210 10.40 13.25 3.60
C MET A 210 11.28 14.34 4.22
N GLY A 211 12.40 13.98 4.86
CA GLY A 211 13.38 14.92 5.41
C GLY A 211 14.05 15.77 4.33
N ALA A 212 14.36 15.17 3.19
CA ALA A 212 14.86 15.91 2.03
C ALA A 212 13.79 16.83 1.41
N PHE A 213 12.55 16.32 1.27
CA PHE A 213 11.40 17.08 0.80
C PHE A 213 11.13 18.31 1.69
N LEU A 214 11.28 18.21 3.02
CA LEU A 214 11.19 19.36 3.93
C LEU A 214 12.18 20.48 3.56
N ILE A 215 13.44 20.14 3.28
CA ILE A 215 14.48 21.15 3.00
C ILE A 215 14.37 21.73 1.57
N ARG A 216 13.92 20.90 0.61
CA ARG A 216 13.86 21.28 -0.80
C ARG A 216 12.52 21.85 -1.27
N CYS A 217 11.43 21.32 -0.73
CA CYS A 217 10.04 21.67 -1.05
C CYS A 217 9.26 22.17 0.19
N GLY A 218 9.92 22.58 1.27
CA GLY A 218 9.27 23.00 2.54
C GLY A 218 8.19 24.09 2.43
N ARG A 219 8.22 24.92 1.37
CA ARG A 219 7.17 25.93 1.10
C ARG A 219 5.92 25.34 0.43
N SER A 220 5.98 24.15 -0.14
CA SER A 220 4.84 23.48 -0.77
C SER A 220 3.73 23.22 0.23
N LYS A 221 2.51 23.53 -0.19
CA LYS A 221 1.29 23.09 0.49
C LYS A 221 1.06 21.62 0.21
N ILE A 222 1.05 20.81 1.26
CA ILE A 222 0.55 19.44 1.23
C ILE A 222 -0.97 19.52 1.46
N ARG A 223 -1.74 18.90 0.57
CA ARG A 223 -3.19 18.77 0.69
C ARG A 223 -3.50 17.54 1.54
N PHE A 224 -4.26 17.70 2.61
CA PHE A 224 -4.71 16.63 3.47
C PHE A 224 -6.21 16.42 3.31
N PHE A 225 -6.60 15.16 3.11
CA PHE A 225 -7.95 14.69 3.38
C PHE A 225 -8.11 14.45 4.89
N TYR A 226 -9.27 14.82 5.42
CA TYR A 226 -9.68 14.46 6.77
C TYR A 226 -11.06 13.81 6.74
N TRP A 227 -11.23 12.81 7.60
CA TRP A 227 -12.53 12.21 7.90
C TRP A 227 -12.72 12.11 9.41
N TRP A 228 -13.79 12.75 9.88
CA TRP A 228 -14.50 12.40 11.11
C TRP A 228 -15.86 11.82 10.71
N PHE A 229 -16.42 10.93 11.52
CA PHE A 229 -17.55 10.04 11.17
C PHE A 229 -18.76 10.70 10.49
N VAL A 230 -19.04 11.98 10.76
CA VAL A 230 -20.14 12.76 10.16
C VAL A 230 -19.70 13.94 9.28
N ARG A 231 -18.39 14.16 9.10
CA ARG A 231 -17.87 15.24 8.23
C ARG A 231 -16.48 14.93 7.68
N GLY A 232 -16.41 14.68 6.38
CA GLY A 232 -15.18 14.66 5.60
C GLY A 232 -14.84 16.03 4.99
N GLY A 233 -13.61 16.20 4.53
CA GLY A 233 -13.18 17.37 3.77
C GLY A 233 -11.68 17.36 3.45
N THR A 234 -11.20 18.46 2.87
CA THR A 234 -9.77 18.68 2.59
C THR A 234 -9.30 20.02 3.11
N PHE A 235 -8.04 20.12 3.53
CA PHE A 235 -7.33 21.37 3.77
C PHE A 235 -5.92 21.32 3.19
N GLU A 236 -5.24 22.46 3.14
CA GLU A 236 -3.85 22.56 2.68
C GLU A 236 -2.98 23.18 3.76
N ALA A 237 -1.85 22.55 4.08
CA ALA A 237 -0.91 23.01 5.09
C ALA A 237 0.54 22.86 4.59
N PRO A 238 1.45 23.78 4.92
CA PRO A 238 2.79 23.78 4.34
C PRO A 238 3.67 22.68 4.92
N ALA A 239 4.51 22.09 4.07
CA ALA A 239 5.42 21.01 4.44
C ALA A 239 6.38 21.38 5.60
N TRP A 240 6.81 22.65 5.69
CA TRP A 240 7.64 23.14 6.80
C TRP A 240 6.98 23.07 8.17
N LEU A 241 5.65 23.03 8.24
CA LEU A 241 4.90 22.86 9.49
C LEU A 241 4.57 21.38 9.72
N MET A 242 4.03 20.71 8.70
CA MET A 242 3.47 19.36 8.86
C MET A 242 4.53 18.27 9.04
N LEU A 243 5.69 18.39 8.39
CA LEU A 243 6.74 17.37 8.47
C LEU A 243 7.49 17.40 9.83
N PRO A 244 7.83 18.58 10.41
CA PRO A 244 8.32 18.63 11.79
C PRO A 244 7.29 18.19 12.84
N LEU A 245 5.99 18.48 12.66
CA LEU A 245 4.95 17.94 13.54
C LEU A 245 4.90 16.40 13.49
N TRP A 246 5.01 15.81 12.31
CA TRP A 246 5.11 14.35 12.16
C TRP A 246 6.39 13.77 12.80
N LEU A 247 7.53 14.47 12.69
CA LEU A 247 8.78 14.07 13.36
C LEU A 247 8.63 14.10 14.89
N LEU A 248 8.04 15.17 15.44
CA LEU A 248 7.76 15.27 16.87
C LEU A 248 6.81 14.15 17.35
N GLN A 249 5.83 13.78 16.52
CA GLN A 249 4.99 12.61 16.76
C GLN A 249 5.82 11.30 16.79
N GLN A 250 6.80 11.11 15.89
CA GLN A 250 7.66 9.91 15.94
C GLN A 250 8.49 9.86 17.22
N VAL A 251 9.09 10.97 17.63
CA VAL A 251 9.89 11.06 18.87
C VAL A 251 9.00 10.80 20.11
N PHE A 252 7.77 11.32 20.13
CA PHE A 252 6.82 11.13 21.22
C PHE A 252 6.45 9.67 21.42
N TYR A 253 5.94 8.98 20.38
CA TYR A 253 5.57 7.57 20.50
C TYR A 253 6.80 6.67 20.72
N GLY A 254 7.91 6.91 20.02
CA GLY A 254 9.16 6.16 20.22
C GLY A 254 9.80 6.33 21.61
N SER A 255 9.36 7.32 22.40
CA SER A 255 9.75 7.49 23.81
C SER A 255 8.74 6.88 24.80
N LEU A 256 7.58 6.42 24.33
CA LEU A 256 6.50 5.84 25.15
C LEU A 256 6.35 4.31 24.96
N THR A 257 6.43 3.82 23.73
CA THR A 257 6.05 2.43 23.37
C THR A 257 7.23 1.52 22.99
N GLY A 258 8.46 2.04 23.09
CA GLY A 258 9.70 1.27 22.99
C GLY A 258 9.87 0.56 21.64
N SER A 259 10.12 -0.75 21.67
CA SER A 259 10.27 -1.61 20.49
C SER A 259 9.11 -2.61 20.31
N GLU A 260 8.08 -2.57 21.16
CA GLU A 260 7.03 -3.59 21.21
C GLU A 260 5.78 -3.19 20.38
N ASP A 261 5.64 -1.91 20.04
CA ASP A 261 4.50 -1.30 19.30
C ASP A 261 4.43 -1.69 17.80
N GLY A 262 5.26 -2.62 17.33
CA GLY A 262 5.42 -2.99 15.91
C GLY A 262 5.98 -1.88 14.98
N VAL A 263 6.08 -0.63 15.45
CA VAL A 263 6.45 0.55 14.64
C VAL A 263 7.86 1.04 15.00
N ALA A 264 8.75 1.08 14.02
CA ALA A 264 10.14 1.47 14.18
C ALA A 264 10.36 2.99 14.26
N TYR A 265 9.76 3.67 15.25
CA TYR A 265 9.82 5.14 15.41
C TYR A 265 11.23 5.73 15.33
N TRP A 266 12.22 5.10 15.97
CA TRP A 266 13.62 5.57 15.92
C TRP A 266 14.26 5.43 14.53
N ALA A 267 13.82 4.48 13.71
CA ALA A 267 14.21 4.41 12.30
C ALA A 267 13.64 5.60 11.52
N HIS A 268 12.37 5.96 11.76
CA HIS A 268 11.75 7.13 11.14
C HIS A 268 12.47 8.43 11.51
N VAL A 269 12.85 8.60 12.78
CA VAL A 269 13.63 9.75 13.28
C VAL A 269 15.01 9.81 12.61
N GLY A 270 15.76 8.71 12.62
CA GLY A 270 17.10 8.63 12.02
C GLY A 270 17.10 8.86 10.50
N GLY A 271 16.12 8.27 9.81
CA GLY A 271 15.89 8.49 8.38
C GLY A 271 15.60 9.96 8.08
N PHE A 272 14.58 10.53 8.72
CA PHE A 272 14.17 11.92 8.50
C PHE A 272 15.29 12.93 8.76
N LEU A 273 16.00 12.79 9.89
CA LEU A 273 17.09 13.69 10.23
C LEU A 273 18.28 13.55 9.26
N SER A 274 18.66 12.33 8.87
CA SER A 274 19.75 12.13 7.90
C SER A 274 19.39 12.65 6.50
N GLY A 275 18.14 12.48 6.06
CA GLY A 275 17.64 13.03 4.80
C GLY A 275 17.59 14.56 4.78
N ALA A 276 17.15 15.17 5.87
CA ALA A 276 17.17 16.63 6.03
C ALA A 276 18.61 17.18 6.08
N VAL A 277 19.54 16.52 6.79
CA VAL A 277 20.95 16.91 6.83
C VAL A 277 21.62 16.76 5.45
N ALA A 278 21.35 15.67 4.72
CA ALA A 278 21.87 15.46 3.37
C ALA A 278 21.37 16.53 2.39
N ALA A 279 20.06 16.82 2.38
CA ALA A 279 19.47 17.87 1.56
C ALA A 279 19.99 19.27 1.93
N LEU A 280 20.20 19.54 3.22
CA LEU A 280 20.78 20.80 3.70
C LEU A 280 22.23 20.94 3.24
N ALA A 281 23.05 19.89 3.31
CA ALA A 281 24.43 19.89 2.83
C ALA A 281 24.51 20.07 1.30
N ILE A 282 23.66 19.38 0.53
CA ILE A 282 23.56 19.54 -0.93
C ILE A 282 23.26 21.00 -1.32
N LYS A 283 22.37 21.64 -0.55
CA LYS A 283 21.97 23.05 -0.72
C LYS A 283 23.05 24.05 -0.30
N THR A 284 23.64 23.90 0.88
CA THR A 284 24.66 24.86 1.40
C THR A 284 25.98 24.77 0.63
N LEU A 285 26.37 23.59 0.17
CA LEU A 285 27.55 23.39 -0.67
C LEU A 285 27.30 23.74 -2.16
N ARG A 286 26.09 24.19 -2.52
CA ARG A 286 25.65 24.53 -3.88
C ARG A 286 25.91 23.40 -4.89
N ILE A 287 25.82 22.15 -4.42
CA ILE A 287 26.01 20.94 -5.25
C ILE A 287 24.90 20.85 -6.30
N GLU A 288 23.70 21.31 -5.96
CA GLU A 288 22.59 21.49 -6.90
C GLU A 288 23.05 22.29 -8.13
N GLU A 289 23.44 23.53 -7.94
CA GLU A 289 23.84 24.45 -9.02
C GLU A 289 25.11 24.00 -9.76
N ARG A 290 26.08 23.42 -9.05
CA ARG A 290 27.42 23.14 -9.59
C ARG A 290 27.54 21.83 -10.36
N PHE A 291 26.75 20.82 -10.01
CA PHE A 291 26.92 19.45 -10.54
C PHE A 291 25.63 18.75 -10.94
N ILE A 292 24.48 19.14 -10.36
CA ILE A 292 23.20 18.46 -10.56
C ILE A 292 22.40 19.20 -11.63
N HIS A 293 22.07 20.48 -11.45
CA HIS A 293 21.34 21.30 -12.42
C HIS A 293 21.95 21.24 -13.83
N PRO A 294 23.27 21.43 -14.05
CA PRO A 294 23.83 21.35 -15.40
C PRO A 294 23.60 20.01 -16.11
N LYS A 295 23.63 18.89 -15.35
CA LYS A 295 23.34 17.54 -15.88
C LYS A 295 21.85 17.23 -15.96
N ILE A 296 21.03 17.93 -15.18
CA ILE A 296 19.58 17.82 -15.16
C ILE A 296 18.99 18.57 -16.33
N GLU A 297 19.36 19.84 -16.54
CA GLU A 297 18.92 20.62 -17.69
C GLU A 297 19.44 19.98 -18.99
N ALA A 298 20.72 19.57 -19.08
CA ALA A 298 21.24 18.80 -20.23
C ALA A 298 20.63 17.38 -20.42
N ALA A 299 19.64 17.00 -19.60
CA ALA A 299 18.82 15.78 -19.74
C ALA A 299 17.31 16.06 -19.60
N ILE A 300 16.90 17.33 -19.72
CA ILE A 300 15.50 17.81 -19.80
C ILE A 300 15.35 18.63 -21.08
N THR A 301 16.31 19.53 -21.33
CA THR A 301 16.55 20.16 -22.61
C THR A 301 16.74 19.06 -23.65
N LEU A 302 15.66 18.79 -24.39
CA LEU A 302 15.77 18.56 -25.83
C LEU A 302 16.69 19.66 -26.35
N GLU A 303 17.91 19.30 -26.77
CA GLU A 303 18.80 20.27 -27.43
C GLU A 303 18.02 20.82 -28.61
N GLN A 304 17.58 22.08 -28.51
CA GLN A 304 16.94 22.75 -29.64
C GLN A 304 17.92 22.64 -30.81
N PRO A 305 17.47 22.22 -32.01
CA PRO A 305 18.36 22.02 -33.15
C PRO A 305 19.31 23.22 -33.27
N PRO A 306 20.64 23.05 -33.44
CA PRO A 306 21.58 24.17 -33.28
C PRO A 306 21.24 25.43 -34.10
N ALA A 307 20.61 25.24 -35.28
CA ALA A 307 20.11 26.32 -36.13
C ALA A 307 18.86 27.04 -35.57
N LEU A 308 18.04 26.39 -34.72
CA LEU A 308 16.96 27.03 -33.96
C LEU A 308 17.55 27.91 -32.85
N GLN A 309 18.53 27.42 -32.08
CA GLN A 309 19.20 28.22 -31.07
C GLN A 309 19.92 29.42 -31.71
N GLU A 310 20.72 29.18 -32.76
CA GLU A 310 21.37 30.25 -33.53
C GLU A 310 20.36 31.27 -34.07
N GLY A 311 19.23 30.80 -34.63
CA GLY A 311 18.14 31.66 -35.09
C GLY A 311 17.53 32.54 -34.00
N LEU A 312 17.29 31.98 -32.81
CA LEU A 312 16.79 32.73 -31.65
C LEU A 312 17.82 33.74 -31.11
N GLU A 313 19.11 33.37 -31.07
CA GLU A 313 20.20 34.28 -30.69
C GLU A 313 20.41 35.41 -31.70
N LEU A 314 20.15 35.18 -32.98
CA LEU A 314 20.17 36.21 -34.04
C LEU A 314 18.95 37.12 -33.96
N LEU A 315 17.74 36.60 -33.69
CA LEU A 315 16.56 37.43 -33.41
C LEU A 315 16.78 38.33 -32.19
N ALA A 316 17.37 37.81 -31.11
CA ALA A 316 17.69 38.58 -29.91
C ALA A 316 18.71 39.71 -30.17
N ARG A 317 19.51 39.61 -31.23
CA ARG A 317 20.43 40.66 -31.70
C ARG A 317 19.83 41.60 -32.76
N GLY A 318 18.61 41.32 -33.23
CA GLY A 318 17.96 42.05 -34.33
C GLY A 318 18.47 41.68 -35.73
N GLU A 319 19.23 40.59 -35.87
CA GLU A 319 19.81 40.11 -37.13
C GLU A 319 18.81 39.27 -37.93
N VAL A 320 17.66 39.85 -38.27
CA VAL A 320 16.45 39.14 -38.76
C VAL A 320 16.72 38.24 -39.98
N GLU A 321 17.40 38.71 -41.01
CA GLU A 321 17.71 37.91 -42.21
C GLU A 321 18.66 36.75 -41.94
N ALA A 322 19.64 36.92 -41.04
CA ALA A 322 20.50 35.83 -40.61
C ALA A 322 19.70 34.82 -39.77
N ALA A 323 18.84 35.30 -38.88
CA ALA A 323 17.94 34.45 -38.10
C ALA A 323 17.01 33.63 -39.00
N ARG A 324 16.39 34.24 -40.01
CA ARG A 324 15.56 33.53 -41.01
C ARG A 324 16.32 32.42 -41.72
N SER A 325 17.59 32.62 -42.05
CA SER A 325 18.45 31.58 -42.64
C SER A 325 18.68 30.39 -41.70
N ALA A 326 18.93 30.64 -40.41
CA ALA A 326 19.12 29.60 -39.41
C ALA A 326 17.78 28.88 -39.06
N LEU A 327 16.70 29.63 -38.88
CA LEU A 327 15.35 29.09 -38.63
C LEU A 327 14.82 28.27 -39.82
N ALA A 328 15.15 28.65 -41.06
CA ALA A 328 14.82 27.84 -42.24
C ALA A 328 15.55 26.49 -42.24
N GLN A 329 16.81 26.44 -41.78
CA GLN A 329 17.54 25.18 -41.61
C GLN A 329 16.94 24.32 -40.47
N ALA A 330 16.50 24.94 -39.37
CA ALA A 330 15.79 24.23 -38.30
C ALA A 330 14.47 23.61 -38.79
N ILE A 331 13.65 24.37 -39.53
CA ILE A 331 12.41 23.88 -40.14
C ILE A 331 12.68 22.80 -41.19
N ALA A 332 13.78 22.89 -41.95
CA ALA A 332 14.17 21.87 -42.92
C ALA A 332 14.61 20.55 -42.27
N ALA A 333 15.23 20.62 -41.08
CA ALA A 333 15.58 19.45 -40.28
C ALA A 333 14.36 18.82 -39.59
N GLU A 334 13.47 19.64 -39.03
CA GLU A 334 12.28 19.20 -38.30
C GLU A 334 11.00 19.94 -38.77
N PRO A 335 10.38 19.54 -39.91
CA PRO A 335 9.21 20.21 -40.50
C PRO A 335 7.90 20.15 -39.70
N GLY A 336 7.95 19.71 -38.45
CA GLY A 336 6.83 19.66 -37.50
C GLY A 336 7.16 20.27 -36.15
N ASN A 337 8.30 20.95 -36.00
CA ASN A 337 8.72 21.59 -34.76
C ASN A 337 7.99 22.95 -34.59
N PRO A 338 7.10 23.11 -33.60
CA PRO A 338 6.30 24.32 -33.45
C PRO A 338 7.13 25.53 -33.01
N ASP A 339 8.19 25.34 -32.22
CA ASP A 339 9.08 26.44 -31.78
C ASP A 339 9.80 27.06 -32.98
N ALA A 340 10.25 26.24 -33.94
CA ALA A 340 10.89 26.71 -35.16
C ALA A 340 9.94 27.52 -36.05
N HIS A 341 8.69 27.06 -36.22
CA HIS A 341 7.66 27.82 -36.95
C HIS A 341 7.24 29.11 -36.22
N LEU A 342 7.14 29.09 -34.89
CA LEU A 342 6.78 30.26 -34.07
C LEU A 342 7.91 31.31 -34.05
N ALA A 343 9.17 30.87 -33.99
CA ALA A 343 10.33 31.75 -34.14
C ALA A 343 10.39 32.36 -35.55
N MET A 344 10.10 31.57 -36.60
CA MET A 344 10.03 32.07 -37.98
C MET A 344 8.92 33.12 -38.13
N TRP A 345 7.72 32.88 -37.60
CA TRP A 345 6.64 33.88 -37.51
C TRP A 345 7.10 35.17 -36.82
N ARG A 346 7.74 35.06 -35.65
CA ARG A 346 8.27 36.23 -34.92
C ARG A 346 9.30 37.03 -35.73
N SER A 347 10.07 36.38 -36.61
CA SER A 347 10.95 37.07 -37.57
C SER A 347 10.20 37.90 -38.62
N TYR A 348 8.99 37.47 -39.02
CA TYR A 348 8.13 38.25 -39.92
C TYR A 348 7.46 39.41 -39.19
N VAL A 349 6.98 39.20 -37.96
CA VAL A 349 6.44 40.29 -37.12
C VAL A 349 7.50 41.35 -36.84
N ALA A 350 8.73 40.95 -36.47
CA ALA A 350 9.84 41.87 -36.18
C ALA A 350 10.25 42.75 -37.38
N ALA A 351 10.11 42.25 -38.60
CA ALA A 351 10.36 43.01 -39.83
C ALA A 351 9.19 43.91 -40.28
N GLY A 352 8.00 43.79 -39.64
CA GLY A 352 6.76 44.41 -40.14
C GLY A 352 6.12 43.66 -41.31
N GLU A 353 6.56 42.43 -41.59
CA GLU A 353 6.19 41.59 -42.73
C GLU A 353 5.22 40.46 -42.35
N ALA A 354 4.49 40.60 -41.24
CA ALA A 354 3.62 39.56 -40.67
C ALA A 354 2.68 38.83 -41.68
N PRO A 355 2.07 39.48 -42.70
CA PRO A 355 1.31 38.78 -43.73
C PRO A 355 2.08 37.70 -44.51
N ALA A 356 3.40 37.84 -44.68
CA ALA A 356 4.25 36.81 -45.31
C ALA A 356 4.51 35.63 -44.37
N GLY A 357 4.61 35.87 -43.06
CA GLY A 357 4.80 34.84 -42.03
C GLY A 357 3.52 34.07 -41.66
N ALA A 358 2.34 34.52 -42.12
CA ALA A 358 1.04 33.97 -41.72
C ALA A 358 0.91 32.44 -41.91
N GLY A 359 1.60 31.88 -42.90
CA GLY A 359 1.64 30.43 -43.16
C GLY A 359 2.39 29.62 -42.09
N GLU A 360 3.30 30.23 -41.33
CA GLU A 360 4.08 29.54 -40.29
C GLU A 360 3.29 29.43 -38.98
N LEU A 361 2.70 30.54 -38.51
CA LEU A 361 1.82 30.52 -37.34
C LEU A 361 0.57 29.66 -37.56
N ALA A 362 0.06 29.59 -38.80
CA ALA A 362 -1.00 28.65 -39.17
C ALA A 362 -0.61 27.17 -39.00
N LYS A 363 0.68 26.80 -39.11
CA LYS A 363 1.16 25.43 -38.81
C LYS A 363 1.20 25.18 -37.30
N VAL A 364 1.64 26.16 -36.52
CA VAL A 364 1.65 26.08 -35.04
C VAL A 364 0.24 25.81 -34.52
N ILE A 365 -0.74 26.61 -34.95
CA ILE A 365 -2.16 26.41 -34.60
C ILE A 365 -2.66 25.02 -35.06
N ASP A 366 -2.27 24.54 -36.25
CA ASP A 366 -2.68 23.21 -36.74
C ASP A 366 -2.05 22.05 -35.96
N ILE A 367 -0.87 22.25 -35.36
CA ILE A 367 -0.23 21.31 -34.42
C ILE A 367 -0.96 21.34 -33.06
N GLU A 368 -1.25 22.53 -32.52
CA GLU A 368 -1.93 22.71 -31.23
C GLU A 368 -3.35 22.12 -31.23
N LEU A 369 -4.09 22.27 -32.32
CA LEU A 369 -5.40 21.62 -32.54
C LEU A 369 -5.31 20.08 -32.71
N ARG A 370 -4.11 19.54 -32.93
CA ARG A 370 -3.84 18.09 -33.01
C ARG A 370 -3.32 17.52 -31.69
N THR A 371 -2.67 18.31 -30.84
CA THR A 371 -2.27 17.92 -29.47
C THR A 371 -3.39 18.15 -28.45
N GLY A 372 -4.33 19.05 -28.73
CA GLY A 372 -5.46 19.39 -27.84
C GLY A 372 -5.30 20.70 -27.06
N GLU A 373 -4.27 21.49 -27.38
CA GLU A 373 -3.93 22.75 -26.70
C GLU A 373 -4.82 23.91 -27.15
N LEU A 374 -6.14 23.77 -26.96
CA LEU A 374 -7.18 24.70 -27.43
C LEU A 374 -7.04 26.14 -26.90
N GLY A 375 -6.32 26.34 -25.78
CA GLY A 375 -5.99 27.67 -25.27
C GLY A 375 -4.97 28.38 -26.15
N LEU A 376 -3.81 27.75 -26.36
CA LEU A 376 -2.74 28.29 -27.20
C LEU A 376 -3.19 28.46 -28.66
N ALA A 377 -3.91 27.49 -29.21
CA ALA A 377 -4.45 27.57 -30.57
C ALA A 377 -5.38 28.77 -30.79
N LEU A 378 -6.12 29.21 -29.75
CA LEU A 378 -6.96 30.40 -29.79
C LEU A 378 -6.15 31.70 -29.61
N GLU A 379 -5.14 31.70 -28.74
CA GLU A 379 -4.26 32.85 -28.53
C GLU A 379 -3.41 33.14 -29.77
N HIS A 380 -2.74 32.12 -30.33
CA HIS A 380 -2.02 32.23 -31.60
C HIS A 380 -2.94 32.54 -32.78
N TRP A 381 -4.19 32.07 -32.81
CA TRP A 381 -5.14 32.50 -33.83
C TRP A 381 -5.48 33.99 -33.74
N ARG A 382 -5.67 34.54 -32.53
CA ARG A 382 -5.86 35.99 -32.33
C ARG A 382 -4.62 36.78 -32.70
N GLU A 383 -3.41 36.28 -32.39
CA GLU A 383 -2.14 36.89 -32.83
C GLU A 383 -2.03 36.92 -34.35
N LEU A 384 -2.40 35.83 -35.04
CA LEU A 384 -2.42 35.73 -36.50
C LEU A 384 -3.37 36.76 -37.12
N VAL A 385 -4.60 36.87 -36.60
CA VAL A 385 -5.60 37.87 -37.05
C VAL A 385 -5.09 39.30 -36.82
N ALA A 386 -4.55 39.60 -35.64
CA ALA A 386 -4.10 40.93 -35.28
C ALA A 386 -2.82 41.37 -36.02
N GLY A 387 -1.88 40.45 -36.26
CA GLY A 387 -0.60 40.73 -36.91
C GLY A 387 -0.66 40.70 -38.44
N ALA A 388 -1.33 39.69 -39.02
CA ALA A 388 -1.37 39.48 -40.47
C ALA A 388 -2.66 39.99 -41.15
N GLY A 389 -3.69 40.38 -40.38
CA GLY A 389 -4.99 40.78 -40.92
C GLY A 389 -5.81 39.64 -41.54
N VAL A 390 -5.39 38.39 -41.34
CA VAL A 390 -6.02 37.18 -41.91
C VAL A 390 -6.10 36.08 -40.86
N GLY A 391 -7.22 35.36 -40.79
CA GLY A 391 -7.41 34.27 -39.82
C GLY A 391 -6.84 32.91 -40.22
N GLY A 392 -5.88 32.84 -41.15
CA GLY A 392 -5.36 31.58 -41.70
C GLY A 392 -6.38 30.78 -42.56
N PRO A 393 -6.07 29.53 -42.95
CA PRO A 393 -6.94 28.73 -43.83
C PRO A 393 -8.35 28.51 -43.26
N ALA A 394 -9.38 28.52 -44.13
CA ALA A 394 -10.78 28.33 -43.73
C ALA A 394 -11.01 26.99 -42.98
N ALA A 395 -10.32 25.91 -43.38
CA ALA A 395 -10.38 24.62 -42.71
C ALA A 395 -9.74 24.62 -41.30
N LEU A 396 -8.72 25.45 -41.08
CA LEU A 396 -8.07 25.63 -39.78
C LEU A 396 -9.02 26.34 -38.81
N ARG A 397 -9.59 27.47 -39.25
CA ARG A 397 -10.64 28.21 -38.52
C ARG A 397 -11.84 27.34 -38.18
N TYR A 398 -12.34 26.56 -39.13
CA TYR A 398 -13.48 25.69 -38.90
C TYR A 398 -13.18 24.60 -37.84
N ARG A 399 -11.95 24.04 -37.83
CA ARG A 399 -11.54 23.06 -36.82
C ARG A 399 -11.43 23.68 -35.43
N LEU A 400 -10.75 24.83 -35.30
CA LEU A 400 -10.65 25.60 -34.05
C LEU A 400 -12.04 25.95 -33.49
N ALA A 401 -12.92 26.52 -34.32
CA ALA A 401 -14.28 26.88 -33.92
C ALA A 401 -15.12 25.67 -33.50
N SER A 402 -14.98 24.53 -34.19
CA SER A 402 -15.70 23.30 -33.85
C SER A 402 -15.21 22.68 -32.53
N GLN A 403 -13.90 22.53 -32.34
CA GLN A 403 -13.34 21.97 -31.10
C GLN A 403 -13.60 22.88 -29.88
N LEU A 404 -13.58 24.21 -30.06
CA LEU A 404 -14.02 25.15 -29.02
C LEU A 404 -15.50 24.96 -28.67
N ALA A 405 -16.38 24.82 -29.67
CA ALA A 405 -17.81 24.60 -29.42
C ALA A 405 -18.10 23.25 -28.74
N GLU A 406 -17.39 22.18 -29.12
CA GLU A 406 -17.45 20.87 -28.47
C GLU A 406 -16.95 20.93 -27.01
N ALA A 407 -15.93 21.74 -26.73
CA ALA A 407 -15.45 22.05 -25.38
C ALA A 407 -16.32 23.06 -24.60
N GLY A 408 -17.47 23.48 -25.13
CA GLY A 408 -18.38 24.44 -24.49
C GLY A 408 -17.83 25.87 -24.35
N ARG A 409 -16.82 26.23 -25.15
CA ARG A 409 -16.12 27.53 -25.08
C ARG A 409 -16.86 28.61 -25.87
N PRO A 410 -17.30 29.72 -25.25
CA PRO A 410 -18.02 30.79 -25.95
C PRO A 410 -17.17 31.48 -27.03
N GLU A 411 -15.85 31.38 -26.96
CA GLU A 411 -14.94 31.91 -27.97
C GLU A 411 -15.09 31.22 -29.35
N ALA A 412 -15.77 30.08 -29.43
CA ALA A 412 -16.13 29.44 -30.71
C ALA A 412 -16.89 30.39 -31.66
N ASP A 413 -17.82 31.19 -31.12
CA ASP A 413 -18.66 32.09 -31.93
C ASP A 413 -17.87 33.31 -32.45
N GLU A 414 -16.67 33.59 -31.92
CA GLU A 414 -15.71 34.57 -32.47
C GLU A 414 -15.05 34.04 -33.74
N VAL A 415 -14.52 32.81 -33.68
CA VAL A 415 -13.87 32.14 -34.81
C VAL A 415 -14.88 31.80 -35.91
N PHE A 416 -16.09 31.37 -35.55
CA PHE A 416 -17.18 31.19 -36.52
C PHE A 416 -17.59 32.51 -37.19
N ARG A 417 -17.59 33.65 -36.49
CA ARG A 417 -17.94 34.95 -37.10
C ARG A 417 -16.91 35.37 -38.15
N HIS A 418 -15.63 35.33 -37.80
CA HIS A 418 -14.56 35.60 -38.77
C HIS A 418 -14.60 34.63 -39.97
N LEU A 419 -15.03 33.38 -39.78
CA LEU A 419 -15.21 32.43 -40.88
C LEU A 419 -16.48 32.68 -41.72
N ALA A 420 -17.54 33.20 -41.10
CA ALA A 420 -18.82 33.54 -41.74
C ALA A 420 -18.74 34.83 -42.58
N GLU A 421 -17.87 35.76 -42.20
CA GLU A 421 -17.61 37.05 -42.88
C GLU A 421 -16.61 36.92 -44.04
N ASP A 422 -15.85 35.83 -44.11
CA ASP A 422 -14.84 35.60 -45.14
C ASP A 422 -15.46 35.13 -46.48
N PRO A 423 -15.34 35.91 -47.58
CA PRO A 423 -15.89 35.54 -48.87
C PRO A 423 -15.16 34.36 -49.53
N THR A 424 -13.93 34.04 -49.11
CA THR A 424 -13.12 32.94 -49.64
C THR A 424 -13.38 31.59 -48.94
N ALA A 425 -14.16 31.58 -47.85
CA ALA A 425 -14.40 30.39 -47.04
C ALA A 425 -15.48 29.44 -47.61
N GLU A 426 -16.12 29.79 -48.73
CA GLU A 426 -17.14 28.99 -49.44
C GLU A 426 -18.10 28.22 -48.50
N LEU A 427 -18.11 26.89 -48.61
CA LEU A 427 -18.93 25.94 -47.84
C LEU A 427 -18.67 26.00 -46.32
N LEU A 428 -17.45 26.35 -45.89
CA LEU A 428 -17.13 26.47 -44.47
C LEU A 428 -17.66 27.78 -43.88
N GLY A 429 -17.64 28.86 -44.67
CA GLY A 429 -18.33 30.11 -44.34
C GLY A 429 -19.86 29.94 -44.30
N GLU A 430 -20.44 29.14 -45.19
CA GLU A 430 -21.87 28.79 -45.16
C GLU A 430 -22.25 28.00 -43.89
N LYS A 431 -21.45 26.98 -43.54
CA LYS A 431 -21.65 26.22 -42.29
C LYS A 431 -21.52 27.11 -41.05
N ALA A 432 -20.56 28.05 -41.04
CA ALA A 432 -20.41 29.02 -39.97
C ALA A 432 -21.63 29.96 -39.86
N ARG A 433 -22.11 30.51 -40.99
CA ARG A 433 -23.35 31.33 -41.04
C ARG A 433 -24.56 30.57 -40.49
N ARG A 434 -24.75 29.30 -40.90
CA ARG A 434 -25.84 28.45 -40.36
C ARG A 434 -25.69 28.16 -38.86
N ARG A 435 -24.49 27.91 -38.35
CA ARG A 435 -24.21 27.72 -36.91
C ARG A 435 -24.38 29.01 -36.08
N LEU A 436 -24.29 30.18 -36.70
CA LEU A 436 -24.57 31.48 -36.07
C LEU A 436 -26.02 31.98 -36.27
N GLY A 437 -26.86 31.25 -37.02
CA GLY A 437 -28.22 31.67 -37.34
C GLY A 437 -28.32 32.87 -38.29
N TRP A 438 -27.28 33.11 -39.11
CA TRP A 438 -27.25 34.22 -40.08
C TRP A 438 -28.08 33.89 -41.33
N PRO A 439 -28.73 34.89 -41.96
CA PRO A 439 -29.45 34.69 -43.21
C PRO A 439 -28.50 34.29 -44.34
N GLU A 440 -28.99 33.47 -45.27
CA GLU A 440 -28.19 33.04 -46.42
C GLU A 440 -28.01 34.19 -47.44
N PRO A 441 -26.80 34.38 -47.99
CA PRO A 441 -26.59 35.28 -49.12
C PRO A 441 -27.29 34.74 -50.38
N PRO A 442 -27.67 35.60 -51.34
CA PRO A 442 -28.32 35.16 -52.57
C PRO A 442 -27.44 34.18 -53.35
N PRO A 443 -28.00 33.09 -53.89
CA PRO A 443 -27.21 32.00 -54.47
C PRO A 443 -26.48 32.40 -55.75
N ALA A 444 -25.20 32.06 -55.83
CA ALA A 444 -24.50 31.97 -57.10
C ALA A 444 -25.09 30.82 -57.95
N ALA A 445 -25.10 30.98 -59.28
CA ALA A 445 -25.78 30.05 -60.18
C ALA A 445 -25.16 28.64 -60.15
N ALA A 446 -25.96 27.63 -59.79
CA ALA A 446 -25.53 26.25 -59.63
C ALA A 446 -25.54 25.46 -60.97
N PRO A 447 -24.58 24.54 -61.20
CA PRO A 447 -24.66 23.52 -62.26
C PRO A 447 -25.74 22.46 -61.97
N ALA A 448 -26.18 21.74 -63.01
CA ALA A 448 -27.29 20.78 -62.92
C ALA A 448 -26.91 19.44 -62.22
N PRO A 449 -27.87 18.78 -61.53
CA PRO A 449 -27.62 17.56 -60.76
C PRO A 449 -27.69 16.27 -61.59
N ALA A 450 -26.99 15.23 -61.13
CA ALA A 450 -27.14 13.84 -61.57
C ALA A 450 -28.11 13.05 -60.65
N GLY A 451 -28.74 11.98 -61.18
CA GLY A 451 -29.88 11.29 -60.54
C GLY A 451 -29.54 10.15 -59.54
N PRO A 452 -30.54 9.61 -58.81
CA PRO A 452 -30.33 8.73 -57.65
C PRO A 452 -30.83 7.27 -57.80
N ALA A 453 -30.19 6.33 -57.09
CA ALA A 453 -30.65 4.97 -56.70
C ALA A 453 -29.59 4.31 -55.78
N ALA A 454 -29.83 3.31 -54.91
CA ALA A 454 -31.03 2.79 -54.22
C ALA A 454 -30.55 1.79 -53.11
N ALA A 455 -31.45 1.26 -52.26
CA ALA A 455 -31.18 0.29 -51.18
C ALA A 455 -32.49 -0.42 -50.73
N PRO A 456 -32.53 -1.45 -49.83
CA PRO A 456 -31.53 -2.46 -49.41
C PRO A 456 -32.08 -3.95 -49.32
N ALA A 457 -31.23 -4.91 -48.89
CA ALA A 457 -31.58 -6.19 -48.19
C ALA A 457 -32.35 -7.30 -49.01
N PRO A 458 -32.59 -8.55 -48.52
CA PRO A 458 -32.37 -9.17 -47.18
C PRO A 458 -31.61 -10.54 -47.19
N ALA A 459 -31.86 -11.43 -46.20
CA ALA A 459 -30.97 -12.55 -45.77
C ALA A 459 -31.61 -13.97 -45.67
N ILE A 460 -30.76 -14.99 -45.50
CA ILE A 460 -31.03 -16.45 -45.29
C ILE A 460 -29.94 -16.98 -44.31
N ALA A 461 -30.18 -17.45 -43.09
CA ALA A 461 -30.83 -18.67 -42.55
C ALA A 461 -29.90 -19.90 -42.32
N ALA A 462 -30.15 -20.64 -41.23
CA ALA A 462 -29.50 -21.90 -40.77
C ALA A 462 -30.60 -22.82 -40.15
N PRO A 463 -30.40 -24.14 -39.79
CA PRO A 463 -29.65 -24.55 -38.57
C PRO A 463 -29.11 -26.02 -38.51
N GLY A 464 -28.58 -26.45 -37.34
CA GLY A 464 -28.43 -27.85 -36.86
C GLY A 464 -26.99 -28.31 -36.52
N SER A 465 -26.71 -29.32 -35.66
CA SER A 465 -27.46 -30.05 -34.61
C SER A 465 -26.55 -31.11 -33.89
N VAL A 466 -26.97 -31.74 -32.77
CA VAL A 466 -26.33 -32.90 -32.04
C VAL A 466 -25.08 -32.49 -31.21
N ALA A 467 -24.92 -32.67 -29.87
CA ALA A 467 -25.02 -33.81 -28.92
C ALA A 467 -23.82 -34.79 -28.95
N THR A 468 -23.36 -35.47 -27.88
CA THR A 468 -23.70 -35.45 -26.43
C THR A 468 -22.38 -35.22 -25.60
N THR A 469 -21.97 -35.80 -24.45
CA THR A 469 -22.35 -36.89 -23.51
C THR A 469 -21.68 -36.63 -22.13
N ALA A 470 -21.84 -37.49 -21.10
CA ALA A 470 -21.20 -37.36 -19.77
C ALA A 470 -20.69 -38.71 -19.21
N SER A 471 -19.87 -38.70 -18.13
CA SER A 471 -19.48 -39.87 -17.31
C SER A 471 -19.08 -39.47 -15.87
N ALA A 472 -18.97 -40.43 -14.94
CA ALA A 472 -18.91 -40.21 -13.48
C ALA A 472 -17.78 -40.99 -12.74
N ALA A 473 -17.67 -40.77 -11.42
CA ALA A 473 -16.66 -41.35 -10.51
C ALA A 473 -16.92 -42.81 -10.08
N PRO A 474 -16.03 -43.41 -9.26
CA PRO A 474 -16.42 -43.71 -7.87
C PRO A 474 -15.28 -43.52 -6.82
N ALA A 475 -15.53 -43.90 -5.56
CA ALA A 475 -14.61 -43.80 -4.41
C ALA A 475 -14.66 -45.07 -3.52
N ALA A 476 -13.69 -45.24 -2.60
CA ALA A 476 -13.70 -46.30 -1.57
C ALA A 476 -12.82 -45.99 -0.33
N THR A 477 -13.30 -46.43 0.85
CA THR A 477 -12.64 -46.95 2.10
C THR A 477 -11.12 -46.77 2.36
N GLY A 478 -10.61 -46.66 3.59
CA GLY A 478 -11.21 -46.80 4.93
C GLY A 478 -10.59 -47.96 5.75
N GLU A 479 -9.89 -47.67 6.87
CA GLU A 479 -9.20 -48.65 7.75
C GLU A 479 -9.30 -48.26 9.25
N ASP A 480 -9.07 -49.23 10.15
CA ASP A 480 -9.36 -49.19 11.60
C ASP A 480 -8.20 -48.69 12.50
N VAL A 481 -8.53 -48.31 13.74
CA VAL A 481 -7.59 -47.89 14.80
C VAL A 481 -7.77 -48.79 16.05
N PRO A 482 -6.69 -49.33 16.66
CA PRO A 482 -6.78 -50.18 17.85
C PRO A 482 -7.02 -49.40 19.15
N VAL A 483 -7.68 -50.04 20.12
CA VAL A 483 -8.13 -49.44 21.39
C VAL A 483 -6.99 -49.30 22.42
N ARG A 484 -6.95 -48.16 23.14
CA ARG A 484 -5.97 -47.82 24.18
C ARG A 484 -6.33 -48.45 25.55
N ALA A 485 -5.33 -48.65 26.40
CA ALA A 485 -5.50 -49.05 27.81
C ALA A 485 -6.19 -47.93 28.63
N PRO A 486 -6.82 -48.23 29.79
CA PRO A 486 -7.63 -47.25 30.52
C PRO A 486 -6.82 -46.04 31.00
N GLU A 487 -7.41 -44.86 30.84
CA GLU A 487 -6.77 -43.58 31.12
C GLU A 487 -6.71 -43.28 32.63
N ALA A 488 -5.72 -42.47 33.03
CA ALA A 488 -5.68 -41.92 34.38
C ALA A 488 -6.85 -40.95 34.59
N ALA A 489 -7.34 -40.84 35.82
CA ALA A 489 -8.47 -39.97 36.15
C ALA A 489 -8.15 -38.50 35.81
N VAL A 490 -8.83 -37.97 34.79
CA VAL A 490 -8.63 -36.60 34.32
C VAL A 490 -9.18 -35.61 35.34
N ALA A 491 -8.39 -34.58 35.66
CA ALA A 491 -8.79 -33.51 36.56
C ALA A 491 -8.87 -32.16 35.82
N LEU A 492 -10.00 -31.46 35.98
CA LEU A 492 -10.20 -30.09 35.52
C LEU A 492 -9.79 -29.10 36.61
N ALA A 493 -8.93 -28.15 36.28
CA ALA A 493 -8.71 -26.93 37.04
C ALA A 493 -9.43 -25.79 36.31
N VAL A 494 -10.63 -25.44 36.78
CA VAL A 494 -11.49 -24.41 36.14
C VAL A 494 -11.28 -23.07 36.84
N GLU A 495 -11.03 -22.03 36.04
CA GLU A 495 -10.84 -20.65 36.47
C GLU A 495 -11.79 -19.73 35.70
N GLU A 496 -12.50 -18.84 36.40
CA GLU A 496 -13.49 -17.96 35.78
C GLU A 496 -12.89 -16.60 35.38
N CYS A 497 -12.94 -16.29 34.08
CA CYS A 497 -12.33 -15.11 33.49
C CYS A 497 -13.31 -14.30 32.63
N ALA A 498 -13.04 -13.01 32.47
CA ALA A 498 -13.66 -12.16 31.45
C ALA A 498 -12.68 -11.92 30.29
N LEU A 499 -13.10 -12.20 29.05
CA LEU A 499 -12.29 -11.88 27.87
C LEU A 499 -12.35 -10.37 27.59
N VAL A 500 -11.18 -9.73 27.60
CA VAL A 500 -11.02 -8.26 27.46
C VAL A 500 -10.78 -7.87 26.00
N ARG A 501 -9.84 -8.53 25.32
CA ARG A 501 -9.57 -8.36 23.88
C ARG A 501 -8.78 -9.55 23.31
N LEU A 502 -8.68 -9.63 21.98
CA LEU A 502 -7.65 -10.42 21.31
C LEU A 502 -6.34 -9.60 21.22
N THR A 503 -5.20 -10.29 21.22
CA THR A 503 -3.88 -9.72 20.88
C THR A 503 -3.29 -10.48 19.67
N GLU A 504 -2.11 -10.07 19.20
CA GLU A 504 -1.37 -10.83 18.18
C GLU A 504 -0.82 -12.17 18.71
N SER A 505 -0.58 -12.27 20.02
CA SER A 505 0.02 -13.44 20.68
C SER A 505 -0.99 -14.38 21.36
N GLY A 506 -2.19 -13.89 21.71
CA GLY A 506 -3.15 -14.64 22.50
C GLY A 506 -4.45 -13.90 22.80
N VAL A 507 -5.11 -14.33 23.87
CA VAL A 507 -6.37 -13.79 24.36
C VAL A 507 -6.11 -13.04 25.67
N LEU A 508 -6.39 -11.74 25.74
CA LEU A 508 -6.32 -11.00 27.00
C LEU A 508 -7.56 -11.33 27.85
N LEU A 509 -7.32 -12.00 28.97
CA LEU A 509 -8.30 -12.36 29.99
C LEU A 509 -8.16 -11.45 31.22
N ARG A 510 -9.22 -11.36 32.03
CA ARG A 510 -9.22 -10.75 33.36
C ARG A 510 -9.83 -11.69 34.37
N GLU A 511 -9.11 -11.98 35.44
CA GLU A 511 -9.56 -12.81 36.56
C GLU A 511 -10.67 -12.13 37.39
N GLN A 512 -11.36 -12.89 38.23
CA GLN A 512 -12.21 -12.31 39.30
C GLN A 512 -11.43 -11.41 40.27
N GLY A 513 -10.11 -11.63 40.43
CA GLY A 513 -9.22 -10.75 41.21
C GLY A 513 -8.95 -9.37 40.57
N GLY A 514 -9.36 -9.18 39.30
CA GLY A 514 -9.14 -7.94 38.55
C GLY A 514 -7.76 -7.82 37.88
N ALA A 515 -6.89 -8.82 38.04
CA ALA A 515 -5.65 -8.94 37.28
C ALA A 515 -5.96 -9.25 35.80
N GLU A 516 -5.14 -8.70 34.89
CA GLU A 516 -5.18 -9.01 33.46
C GLU A 516 -3.98 -9.89 33.07
N GLU A 517 -4.24 -10.88 32.22
CA GLU A 517 -3.35 -11.99 31.83
C GLU A 517 -3.54 -12.25 30.32
N VAL A 518 -2.47 -12.56 29.56
CA VAL A 518 -2.62 -13.01 28.16
C VAL A 518 -2.47 -14.53 28.11
N LEU A 519 -3.54 -15.23 27.73
CA LEU A 519 -3.48 -16.64 27.40
C LEU A 519 -2.99 -16.79 25.95
N LEU A 520 -1.72 -17.14 25.78
CA LEU A 520 -1.09 -17.31 24.46
C LEU A 520 -1.84 -18.33 23.60
N TYR A 521 -2.02 -18.05 22.31
CA TYR A 521 -2.72 -18.96 21.39
C TYR A 521 -2.04 -20.34 21.30
N SER A 522 -0.72 -20.40 21.46
CA SER A 522 0.08 -21.63 21.50
C SER A 522 -0.11 -22.50 22.74
N LEU A 523 -0.84 -22.01 23.75
CA LEU A 523 -1.23 -22.76 24.95
C LEU A 523 -2.68 -23.27 24.89
N ILE A 524 -3.49 -22.82 23.92
CA ILE A 524 -4.89 -23.22 23.77
C ILE A 524 -4.94 -24.42 22.80
N ASP A 525 -5.08 -25.65 23.32
CA ASP A 525 -5.16 -26.86 22.49
C ASP A 525 -6.60 -27.33 22.22
N ALA A 526 -7.57 -26.86 23.03
CA ALA A 526 -9.00 -27.00 22.72
C ALA A 526 -9.85 -25.78 23.13
N VAL A 527 -10.97 -25.59 22.42
CA VAL A 527 -11.99 -24.58 22.73
C VAL A 527 -13.34 -25.25 22.89
N GLY A 528 -13.86 -25.26 24.12
CA GLY A 528 -15.21 -25.74 24.43
C GLY A 528 -16.26 -24.65 24.24
N VAL A 529 -17.36 -24.96 23.55
CA VAL A 529 -18.45 -23.99 23.29
C VAL A 529 -19.81 -24.60 23.63
N ALA A 530 -20.53 -23.95 24.55
CA ALA A 530 -21.85 -24.40 25.01
C ALA A 530 -22.84 -23.24 25.22
N GLY A 531 -24.13 -23.54 25.10
CA GLY A 531 -25.20 -22.73 25.66
C GLY A 531 -25.79 -23.44 26.88
N ILE A 532 -25.95 -22.72 28.00
CA ILE A 532 -26.51 -23.28 29.23
C ILE A 532 -27.96 -22.81 29.40
N GLY A 533 -28.88 -23.76 29.52
CA GLY A 533 -30.33 -23.57 29.57
C GLY A 533 -30.97 -24.25 30.78
N GLY A 534 -30.67 -23.74 31.98
CA GLY A 534 -31.28 -24.16 33.24
C GLY A 534 -32.50 -23.30 33.64
N ALA A 535 -32.81 -23.28 34.94
CA ALA A 535 -33.95 -22.53 35.52
C ALA A 535 -33.77 -20.98 35.56
N GLY A 536 -32.85 -20.43 34.75
CA GLY A 536 -32.53 -19.00 34.69
C GLY A 536 -32.54 -18.49 33.25
N LYS A 537 -32.08 -17.25 33.03
CA LYS A 537 -31.87 -16.74 31.66
C LYS A 537 -30.70 -17.51 31.01
N PRO A 538 -30.87 -18.07 29.80
CA PRO A 538 -29.80 -18.81 29.14
C PRO A 538 -28.62 -17.90 28.77
N PHE A 539 -27.42 -18.46 28.84
CA PHE A 539 -26.14 -17.81 28.52
C PHE A 539 -25.25 -18.75 27.71
N LEU A 540 -24.22 -18.19 27.07
CA LEU A 540 -23.18 -18.98 26.39
C LEU A 540 -21.93 -19.02 27.26
N VAL A 541 -21.19 -20.12 27.17
CA VAL A 541 -19.88 -20.30 27.83
C VAL A 541 -18.84 -20.69 26.77
N VAL A 542 -17.65 -20.15 26.93
CA VAL A 542 -16.44 -20.50 26.19
C VAL A 542 -15.40 -20.97 27.19
N ASP A 543 -14.94 -22.20 27.03
CA ASP A 543 -13.83 -22.74 27.79
C ASP A 543 -12.59 -22.72 26.91
N LEU A 544 -11.61 -21.89 27.25
CA LEU A 544 -10.28 -21.94 26.61
C LEU A 544 -9.45 -22.94 27.40
N VAL A 545 -9.19 -24.11 26.80
CA VAL A 545 -8.52 -25.23 27.45
C VAL A 545 -7.03 -25.23 27.10
N ALA A 546 -6.20 -25.35 28.12
CA ALA A 546 -4.78 -25.61 27.99
C ALA A 546 -4.45 -27.01 28.54
N GLY A 547 -3.88 -27.85 27.68
CA GLY A 547 -3.54 -29.24 27.99
C GLY A 547 -4.75 -30.16 28.00
N TYR A 548 -5.72 -29.98 27.08
CA TYR A 548 -6.84 -30.91 26.85
C TYR A 548 -6.37 -32.36 26.65
N SER A 549 -5.21 -32.57 26.04
CA SER A 549 -4.61 -33.91 25.88
C SER A 549 -3.96 -34.46 27.16
N ALA A 550 -3.74 -33.63 28.19
CA ALA A 550 -3.04 -33.99 29.42
C ALA A 550 -3.98 -34.49 30.55
N PRO A 551 -3.47 -35.23 31.56
CA PRO A 551 -4.27 -35.72 32.69
C PRO A 551 -4.79 -34.61 33.63
N ARG A 552 -4.17 -33.43 33.58
CA ARG A 552 -4.65 -32.20 34.24
C ARG A 552 -4.86 -31.13 33.18
N ARG A 553 -6.09 -30.61 33.11
CA ARG A 553 -6.53 -29.62 32.13
C ARG A 553 -6.76 -28.30 32.85
N GLN A 554 -6.07 -27.23 32.45
CA GLN A 554 -6.42 -25.88 32.88
C GLN A 554 -7.52 -25.34 31.96
N VAL A 555 -8.60 -24.81 32.52
CA VAL A 555 -9.76 -24.31 31.78
C VAL A 555 -10.06 -22.89 32.19
N PHE A 556 -9.77 -21.95 31.29
CA PHE A 556 -10.15 -20.55 31.45
C PHE A 556 -11.56 -20.36 30.91
N ARG A 557 -12.54 -20.38 31.83
CA ARG A 557 -13.97 -20.34 31.55
C ARG A 557 -14.45 -18.90 31.44
N VAL A 558 -15.02 -18.56 30.29
CA VAL A 558 -15.51 -17.23 29.95
C VAL A 558 -17.00 -17.26 29.64
N PHE A 559 -17.78 -16.47 30.37
CA PHE A 559 -19.22 -16.34 30.17
C PHE A 559 -19.58 -15.22 29.20
N SER A 560 -20.63 -15.40 28.40
CA SER A 560 -21.18 -14.33 27.55
C SER A 560 -21.92 -13.25 28.35
N THR A 561 -22.22 -13.48 29.63
CA THR A 561 -22.89 -12.52 30.51
C THR A 561 -21.92 -11.44 30.97
N GLY A 562 -22.01 -10.25 30.38
CA GLY A 562 -21.11 -9.12 30.65
C GLY A 562 -20.11 -8.85 29.52
N MET A 563 -20.00 -9.77 28.56
CA MET A 563 -19.22 -9.59 27.33
C MET A 563 -20.07 -8.94 26.21
N ASP A 564 -19.49 -8.00 25.47
CA ASP A 564 -20.00 -7.61 24.15
C ASP A 564 -18.92 -7.92 23.09
N PRO A 565 -19.04 -9.04 22.34
CA PRO A 565 -18.06 -9.46 21.34
C PRO A 565 -17.74 -8.40 20.28
N ARG A 566 -18.65 -7.44 20.04
CA ARG A 566 -18.45 -6.35 19.05
C ARG A 566 -17.47 -5.28 19.53
N GLN A 567 -17.28 -5.15 20.85
CA GLN A 567 -16.27 -4.27 21.44
C GLN A 567 -14.87 -4.91 21.35
N ILE A 568 -14.80 -6.25 21.48
CA ILE A 568 -13.57 -7.05 21.33
C ILE A 568 -13.12 -7.17 19.86
N LEU A 569 -14.07 -7.40 18.95
CA LEU A 569 -13.79 -7.67 17.53
C LEU A 569 -13.50 -6.44 16.67
N GLU A 570 -13.60 -5.25 17.24
CA GLU A 570 -13.37 -3.93 16.64
C GLU A 570 -13.85 -3.78 15.17
N TRP A 571 -14.95 -3.01 15.00
CA TRP A 571 -15.54 -2.64 13.70
C TRP A 571 -16.33 -3.77 12.99
N PHE A 572 -16.66 -4.86 13.70
CA PHE A 572 -17.53 -5.94 13.20
C PHE A 572 -19.02 -5.68 13.52
N ASP A 573 -19.76 -5.08 12.58
CA ASP A 573 -21.20 -4.78 12.73
C ASP A 573 -22.08 -6.00 12.38
N ALA A 574 -22.33 -6.84 13.38
CA ALA A 574 -23.15 -8.04 13.28
C ALA A 574 -24.01 -8.24 14.55
N PRO A 575 -25.09 -9.05 14.48
CA PRO A 575 -25.84 -9.46 15.67
C PRO A 575 -24.91 -10.11 16.72
N PRO A 576 -25.12 -9.92 18.04
CA PRO A 576 -24.18 -10.38 19.08
C PRO A 576 -23.82 -11.87 19.02
N LEU A 577 -24.73 -12.74 18.56
CA LEU A 577 -24.46 -14.16 18.36
C LEU A 577 -23.47 -14.43 17.22
N GLU A 578 -23.55 -13.70 16.11
CA GLU A 578 -22.63 -13.87 14.98
C GLU A 578 -21.27 -13.21 15.27
N ALA A 579 -21.26 -12.11 16.03
CA ALA A 579 -20.04 -11.55 16.60
C ALA A 579 -19.38 -12.52 17.61
N PHE A 580 -20.15 -13.21 18.45
CA PHE A 580 -19.62 -14.25 19.34
C PHE A 580 -19.02 -15.44 18.56
N LYS A 581 -19.68 -15.90 17.49
CA LYS A 581 -19.15 -16.94 16.60
C LYS A 581 -17.87 -16.51 15.87
N GLU A 582 -17.81 -15.25 15.42
CA GLU A 582 -16.62 -14.70 14.78
C GLU A 582 -15.44 -14.58 15.75
N LEU A 583 -15.70 -14.20 17.02
CA LEU A 583 -14.70 -14.20 18.09
C LEU A 583 -14.13 -15.60 18.31
N LEU A 584 -15.00 -16.60 18.37
CA LEU A 584 -14.60 -18.01 18.48
C LEU A 584 -13.79 -18.50 17.27
N ARG A 585 -14.18 -18.13 16.03
CA ARG A 585 -13.38 -18.46 14.84
C ARG A 585 -11.97 -17.91 14.94
N ARG A 586 -11.81 -16.62 15.26
CA ARG A 586 -10.47 -16.01 15.34
C ARG A 586 -9.58 -16.65 16.39
N ILE A 587 -10.14 -17.04 17.55
CA ILE A 587 -9.39 -17.77 18.58
C ILE A 587 -8.97 -19.15 18.07
N VAL A 588 -9.87 -19.91 17.44
CA VAL A 588 -9.58 -21.24 16.87
C VAL A 588 -8.60 -21.17 15.69
N ASP A 589 -8.78 -20.22 14.78
CA ASP A 589 -7.93 -20.02 13.60
C ASP A 589 -6.50 -19.57 13.98
N ALA A 590 -6.34 -18.83 15.08
CA ALA A 590 -5.03 -18.36 15.58
C ALA A 590 -4.30 -19.37 16.47
N SER A 591 -5.02 -20.24 17.19
CA SER A 591 -4.45 -21.31 18.03
C SER A 591 -4.26 -22.63 17.29
N GLY A 592 -5.11 -22.93 16.31
CA GLY A 592 -5.28 -24.28 15.76
C GLY A 592 -6.02 -25.23 16.69
N ALA A 593 -6.67 -24.72 17.75
CA ALA A 593 -7.29 -25.51 18.80
C ALA A 593 -8.42 -26.45 18.32
N THR A 594 -8.55 -27.59 18.97
CA THR A 594 -9.66 -28.54 18.72
C THR A 594 -10.98 -27.97 19.23
N LEU A 595 -11.95 -27.81 18.33
CA LEU A 595 -13.28 -27.30 18.69
C LEU A 595 -14.16 -28.39 19.29
N LEU A 596 -14.65 -28.17 20.51
CA LEU A 596 -15.45 -29.12 21.29
C LEU A 596 -16.90 -28.62 21.49
N PRO A 597 -17.92 -29.51 21.50
CA PRO A 597 -17.84 -30.98 21.39
C PRO A 597 -17.64 -31.52 19.97
N GLY A 598 -17.38 -30.67 18.98
CA GLY A 598 -17.03 -31.09 17.63
C GLY A 598 -16.94 -29.93 16.63
N PRO A 599 -16.52 -30.18 15.38
CA PRO A 599 -16.18 -29.15 14.40
C PRO A 599 -17.35 -28.24 13.97
N GLU A 600 -18.59 -28.61 14.26
CA GLU A 600 -19.77 -27.75 14.00
C GLU A 600 -20.13 -26.83 15.18
N ALA A 601 -19.48 -26.89 16.35
CA ALA A 601 -19.98 -26.23 17.58
C ALA A 601 -20.14 -24.70 17.46
N ILE A 602 -19.30 -24.02 16.67
CA ILE A 602 -19.47 -22.58 16.38
C ILE A 602 -20.69 -22.33 15.47
N ALA A 603 -20.95 -23.22 14.50
CA ALA A 603 -22.10 -23.09 13.60
C ALA A 603 -23.42 -23.41 14.32
N LYS A 604 -23.43 -24.45 15.16
CA LYS A 604 -24.57 -24.98 15.90
C LYS A 604 -24.17 -25.15 17.38
N ILE A 605 -24.21 -24.07 18.15
CA ILE A 605 -23.91 -24.13 19.59
C ILE A 605 -24.94 -25.04 20.27
N ARG A 606 -24.46 -26.10 20.92
CA ARG A 606 -25.31 -27.07 21.62
C ARG A 606 -25.80 -26.50 22.95
N MET A 607 -27.06 -26.78 23.29
CA MET A 607 -27.64 -26.47 24.58
C MET A 607 -27.44 -27.64 25.57
N PHE A 608 -27.06 -27.31 26.81
CA PHE A 608 -26.96 -28.20 27.97
C PHE A 608 -27.77 -27.61 29.13
N THR A 609 -28.23 -28.43 30.08
CA THR A 609 -29.04 -27.98 31.23
C THR A 609 -28.19 -27.34 32.35
N SER A 610 -26.91 -27.69 32.45
CA SER A 610 -25.99 -27.20 33.48
C SER A 610 -24.52 -27.22 33.02
N LEU A 611 -23.65 -26.49 33.73
CA LEU A 611 -22.19 -26.54 33.51
C LEU A 611 -21.62 -27.93 33.80
N ARG A 612 -22.07 -28.60 34.88
CA ARG A 612 -21.67 -29.98 35.19
C ARG A 612 -22.01 -30.97 34.07
N GLU A 613 -23.19 -30.86 33.43
CA GLU A 613 -23.55 -31.71 32.28
C GLU A 613 -22.61 -31.45 31.08
N PHE A 614 -22.33 -30.17 30.79
CA PHE A 614 -21.38 -29.79 29.76
C PHE A 614 -19.97 -30.34 30.05
N SER A 615 -19.42 -30.15 31.25
CA SER A 615 -18.10 -30.66 31.61
C SER A 615 -18.04 -32.20 31.63
N ALA A 616 -19.09 -32.87 32.10
CA ALA A 616 -19.18 -34.33 32.09
C ALA A 616 -19.23 -34.91 30.66
N GLU A 617 -20.00 -34.32 29.75
CA GLU A 617 -20.13 -34.85 28.39
C GLU A 617 -18.99 -34.41 27.45
N VAL A 618 -18.40 -33.24 27.67
CA VAL A 618 -17.39 -32.66 26.75
C VAL A 618 -15.95 -32.94 27.21
N TYR A 619 -15.71 -33.08 28.52
CA TYR A 619 -14.39 -33.41 29.08
C TYR A 619 -14.31 -34.83 29.68
N GLY A 620 -15.44 -35.48 29.96
CA GLY A 620 -15.46 -36.81 30.59
C GLY A 620 -15.23 -36.80 32.10
N VAL A 621 -15.49 -35.66 32.77
CA VAL A 621 -15.16 -35.44 34.19
C VAL A 621 -16.37 -34.86 34.94
N GLU A 622 -16.68 -35.39 36.12
CA GLU A 622 -17.66 -34.74 37.02
C GLU A 622 -17.05 -33.51 37.69
N GLU A 623 -17.75 -32.38 37.58
CA GLU A 623 -17.41 -31.05 38.10
C GLU A 623 -17.91 -30.84 39.54
#